data_AF-A0A076HIX5-F1
#
_entry.id   AF-A0A076HIX5-F1
#
_cell.length_a   1.000
_cell.length_b   1.000
_cell.length_c   1.000
_cell.angle_alpha   90.00
_cell.angle_beta   90.00
_cell.angle_gamma   90.00
#
_symmetry.space_group_name_H-M   'P 1'
#
loop_
_entity.id
_entity.type
_entity.pdbx_description
1 polymer ?
#
loop_
_entity_poly.entity_id
_entity_poly.type
_entity_poly.pdbx_seq_one_letter_code
_entity_poly.pdbx_strand_id
1 'polypeptide(L)'
;MPSHRRFWPPAALGALLMVGWVIWSARPLPQRVDEEPISLLKLLDNEASGKTQASPRSSTSQQPPHVVPKLPPADDATIPLAIRVGLISQSPVRTFSPGRNVLCRNQENMEIPAQQLGNTIAESKHKEIHCSGGPVQINQRRYLGDVSLFRGQPDWLAVVSLDLETYVASVVGAEMPSQWHQEALKAQAVAARSYALAHLARPATTRYHLGDTTRWQVFSGESSATEASRSATWETRGLILSYNGGIVESLYASNAQISAEAHGHLGASMSQTGAQQLARQGQPFNAILSRYYSGASLARLKWHDQ
;
A
#
# COMPACT_ATOMS: atom_id res chain seq x y z
N MET A 1 83.57 16.71 13.16
CA MET A 1 84.32 17.94 13.48
C MET A 1 85.44 18.09 12.46
N PRO A 2 85.84 19.29 12.00
CA PRO A 2 85.46 20.66 12.41
C PRO A 2 84.84 21.44 11.22
N SER A 3 84.42 22.70 11.22
CA SER A 3 84.14 23.75 12.20
C SER A 3 83.38 24.86 11.46
N HIS A 4 82.51 25.54 12.20
CA HIS A 4 81.77 26.76 11.90
C HIS A 4 82.51 27.86 11.10
N ARG A 5 81.75 28.61 10.28
CA ARG A 5 81.69 30.09 10.36
C ARG A 5 80.28 30.63 10.07
N ARG A 6 79.80 31.46 10.99
CA ARG A 6 78.62 32.35 10.90
C ARG A 6 78.98 33.61 10.10
N PHE A 7 78.04 34.27 9.45
CA PHE A 7 77.74 35.72 9.59
C PHE A 7 76.50 36.15 8.78
N TRP A 8 75.93 37.30 9.16
CA TRP A 8 74.52 37.74 9.12
C TRP A 8 74.14 38.63 7.88
N PRO A 9 72.88 39.14 7.76
CA PRO A 9 72.09 39.34 6.51
C PRO A 9 72.18 40.75 5.87
N PRO A 10 71.31 41.07 4.88
CA PRO A 10 70.20 41.98 5.21
C PRO A 10 68.83 41.70 4.52
N ALA A 11 67.78 42.27 5.15
CA ALA A 11 66.53 42.89 4.66
C ALA A 11 66.18 42.77 3.15
N ALA A 12 64.95 42.70 2.66
CA ALA A 12 63.58 42.85 3.15
C ALA A 12 62.66 42.53 1.95
N LEU A 13 61.40 42.14 2.16
CA LEU A 13 60.21 42.69 1.47
C LEU A 13 58.99 41.83 1.80
N GLY A 14 57.93 42.52 2.18
CA GLY A 14 56.74 41.93 2.77
C GLY A 14 55.84 41.20 1.80
N ALA A 15 54.98 40.38 2.39
CA ALA A 15 53.66 40.09 1.88
C ALA A 15 52.74 39.88 3.08
N LEU A 16 51.83 40.83 3.31
CA LEU A 16 50.65 40.62 4.15
C LEU A 16 49.80 39.54 3.48
N LEU A 17 49.70 38.36 4.09
CA LEU A 17 48.64 37.40 3.77
C LEU A 17 47.52 37.57 4.79
N MET A 18 46.48 38.26 4.35
CA MET A 18 45.17 38.32 5.00
C MET A 18 44.61 36.90 5.12
N VAL A 19 44.50 36.39 6.35
CA VAL A 19 43.76 35.16 6.65
C VAL A 19 42.28 35.49 6.58
N GLY A 20 41.69 35.35 5.39
CA GLY A 20 40.24 35.38 5.21
C GLY A 20 39.64 34.07 5.74
N TRP A 21 38.96 34.13 6.88
CA TRP A 21 38.06 33.08 7.31
C TRP A 21 36.83 33.07 6.39
N VAL A 22 36.84 32.22 5.36
CA VAL A 22 35.60 31.87 4.66
C VAL A 22 34.87 30.86 5.53
N ILE A 23 33.94 31.35 6.35
CA ILE A 23 32.94 30.52 7.02
C ILE A 23 32.03 29.99 5.91
N TRP A 24 32.27 28.75 5.47
CA TRP A 24 31.27 27.99 4.74
C TRP A 24 30.15 27.69 5.73
N SER A 25 29.08 28.49 5.69
CA SER A 25 27.82 28.15 6.33
C SER A 25 27.25 26.95 5.59
N ALA A 26 27.60 25.76 6.07
CA ALA A 26 26.92 24.52 5.70
C ALA A 26 25.44 24.72 6.03
N ARG A 27 24.62 24.99 5.02
CA ARG A 27 23.18 24.89 5.15
C ARG A 27 22.89 23.43 5.50
N PRO A 28 22.31 23.13 6.68
CA PRO A 28 21.91 21.76 6.97
C PRO A 28 20.93 21.33 5.89
N LEU A 29 21.21 20.18 5.27
CA LEU A 29 20.23 19.50 4.41
C LEU A 29 18.94 19.33 5.21
N PRO A 30 17.76 19.55 4.61
CA PRO A 30 16.51 19.31 5.31
C PRO A 30 16.51 17.85 5.76
N GLN A 31 16.51 17.65 7.08
CA GLN A 31 16.26 16.35 7.67
C GLN A 31 14.92 15.88 7.12
N ARG A 32 14.91 14.70 6.49
CA ARG A 32 13.69 13.99 6.16
C ARG A 32 13.00 13.78 7.50
N VAL A 33 11.89 14.48 7.71
CA VAL A 33 11.05 14.29 8.90
C VAL A 33 10.64 12.82 8.85
N ASP A 34 11.07 12.05 9.84
CA ASP A 34 10.49 10.74 10.09
C ASP A 34 9.01 11.00 10.40
N GLU A 35 8.14 10.88 9.39
CA GLU A 35 6.71 10.98 9.59
C GLU A 35 6.30 9.90 10.59
N GLU A 36 5.76 10.31 11.74
CA GLU A 36 5.20 9.37 12.70
C GLU A 36 4.13 8.52 11.99
N PRO A 37 4.08 7.21 12.27
CA PRO A 37 3.08 6.35 11.65
C PRO A 37 1.69 6.89 11.99
N ILE A 38 0.96 7.30 10.95
CA ILE A 38 -0.41 7.80 11.07
C ILE A 38 -1.23 6.71 11.77
N SER A 39 -1.73 7.03 12.98
CA SER A 39 -2.66 6.16 13.68
C SER A 39 -3.88 5.96 12.79
N LEU A 40 -4.10 4.73 12.33
CA LEU A 40 -5.15 4.38 11.38
C LEU A 40 -6.55 4.74 11.87
N LEU A 41 -6.75 4.82 13.19
CA LEU A 41 -7.98 5.31 13.81
C LEU A 41 -8.25 6.80 13.49
N LYS A 42 -7.21 7.61 13.27
CA LYS A 42 -7.35 9.01 12.85
C LYS A 42 -7.85 9.13 11.40
N LEU A 43 -7.79 8.06 10.60
CA LEU A 43 -8.26 8.07 9.21
C LEU A 43 -9.74 7.64 9.08
N LEU A 44 -10.41 7.28 10.19
CA LEU A 44 -11.77 6.73 10.19
C LEU A 44 -12.79 7.74 10.74
N ASP A 45 -13.73 8.16 9.90
CA ASP A 45 -14.94 8.86 10.36
C ASP A 45 -16.12 7.88 10.50
N ASN A 46 -16.72 7.85 11.69
CA ASN A 46 -17.94 7.07 11.97
C ASN A 46 -19.16 8.01 12.00
N GLU A 47 -19.90 8.12 10.91
CA GLU A 47 -21.22 8.76 10.93
C GLU A 47 -22.30 7.74 11.31
N ALA A 48 -22.34 7.37 12.58
CA ALA A 48 -23.45 6.62 13.18
C ALA A 48 -23.68 7.10 14.61
N SER A 49 -24.13 8.34 14.80
CA SER A 49 -24.59 8.84 16.10
C SER A 49 -25.63 9.95 15.96
N GLY A 50 -26.87 9.56 15.63
CA GLY A 50 -28.05 10.35 15.94
C GLY A 50 -28.55 10.00 17.34
N LYS A 51 -28.43 10.92 18.30
CA LYS A 51 -29.02 10.80 19.65
C LYS A 51 -30.54 10.82 19.53
N THR A 52 -31.24 9.84 20.08
CA THR A 52 -32.67 9.98 20.41
C THR A 52 -33.00 9.23 21.70
N GLN A 53 -33.62 9.95 22.63
CA GLN A 53 -34.04 9.50 23.96
C GLN A 53 -35.04 8.34 23.88
N ALA A 54 -34.87 7.36 24.76
CA ALA A 54 -35.76 6.23 24.91
C ALA A 54 -37.04 6.58 25.70
N SER A 55 -38.19 6.10 25.21
CA SER A 55 -39.34 5.71 26.02
C SER A 55 -40.04 4.53 25.34
N PRO A 56 -40.54 3.53 26.08
CA PRO A 56 -40.86 2.22 25.52
C PRO A 56 -42.33 2.15 25.08
N ARG A 57 -42.58 1.75 23.83
CA ARG A 57 -43.82 1.07 23.45
C ARG A 57 -43.51 -0.07 22.49
N SER A 58 -44.03 -1.23 22.88
CA SER A 58 -44.06 -2.49 22.15
C SER A 58 -44.85 -2.37 20.85
N SER A 59 -44.21 -2.69 19.73
CA SER A 59 -44.86 -3.33 18.60
C SER A 59 -43.82 -4.07 17.76
N THR A 60 -44.03 -5.36 17.61
CA THR A 60 -43.37 -6.23 16.63
C THR A 60 -43.54 -5.64 15.24
N SER A 61 -42.48 -5.03 14.71
CA SER A 61 -42.32 -4.80 13.27
C SER A 61 -41.01 -5.45 12.85
N GLN A 62 -41.08 -6.33 11.84
CA GLN A 62 -39.90 -6.87 11.18
C GLN A 62 -39.16 -5.68 10.55
N GLN A 63 -38.07 -5.25 11.19
CA GLN A 63 -37.16 -4.29 10.58
C GLN A 63 -36.65 -4.89 9.27
N PRO A 64 -36.69 -4.15 8.15
CA PRO A 64 -35.98 -4.58 6.95
C PRO A 64 -34.49 -4.77 7.32
N PRO A 65 -33.78 -5.70 6.66
CA PRO A 65 -32.37 -5.93 6.97
C PRO A 65 -31.66 -4.57 6.97
N HIS A 66 -30.87 -4.31 8.02
CA HIS A 66 -30.11 -3.07 8.16
C HIS A 66 -29.14 -2.94 6.97
N VAL A 67 -29.61 -2.37 5.87
CA VAL A 67 -28.80 -2.05 4.71
C VAL A 67 -27.92 -0.90 5.13
N VAL A 68 -26.61 -1.13 5.15
CA VAL A 68 -25.67 -0.05 5.43
C VAL A 68 -25.88 1.08 4.41
N PRO A 69 -26.13 2.33 4.82
CA PRO A 69 -26.36 3.43 3.89
C PRO A 69 -25.21 3.60 2.90
N LYS A 70 -25.53 3.95 1.64
CA LYS A 70 -24.49 4.36 0.69
C LYS A 70 -23.91 5.69 1.15
N LEU A 71 -22.59 5.77 1.28
CA LEU A 71 -21.90 7.03 1.48
C LEU A 71 -21.75 7.73 0.12
N PRO A 72 -22.00 9.06 0.02
CA PRO A 72 -21.81 9.81 -1.23
C PRO A 72 -20.38 9.67 -1.76
N PRO A 73 -20.14 9.83 -3.08
CA PRO A 73 -18.80 9.77 -3.67
C PRO A 73 -17.84 10.73 -2.94
N ALA A 74 -16.57 10.34 -2.78
CA ALA A 74 -15.57 11.23 -2.20
C ALA A 74 -15.29 12.42 -3.14
N ASP A 75 -14.95 13.57 -2.55
CA ASP A 75 -14.23 14.62 -3.27
C ASP A 75 -12.89 14.07 -3.77
N ASP A 76 -12.34 14.65 -4.84
CA ASP A 76 -11.21 14.12 -5.60
C ASP A 76 -9.87 14.06 -4.83
N ALA A 77 -9.89 14.38 -3.53
CA ALA A 77 -8.79 14.21 -2.61
C ALA A 77 -8.36 12.74 -2.54
N THR A 78 -7.32 12.42 -3.32
CA THR A 78 -6.52 11.21 -3.15
C THR A 78 -6.08 11.11 -1.70
N ILE A 79 -6.46 10.05 -1.00
CA ILE A 79 -5.83 9.69 0.27
C ILE A 79 -4.49 9.08 -0.13
N PRO A 80 -3.34 9.72 0.13
CA PRO A 80 -2.05 9.27 -0.35
C PRO A 80 -1.56 8.10 0.52
N LEU A 81 -2.31 7.01 0.56
CA LEU A 81 -1.96 5.84 1.34
C LEU A 81 -1.23 4.83 0.46
N ALA A 82 0.07 4.67 0.73
CA ALA A 82 0.89 3.68 0.05
C ALA A 82 0.84 2.32 0.77
N ILE A 83 0.69 1.25 0.00
CA ILE A 83 0.80 -0.12 0.49
C ILE A 83 2.09 -0.77 -0.02
N ARG A 84 2.77 -1.55 0.83
CA ARG A 84 3.97 -2.32 0.50
C ARG A 84 3.60 -3.78 0.36
N VAL A 85 3.75 -4.34 -0.83
CA VAL A 85 3.43 -5.74 -1.14
C VAL A 85 4.70 -6.52 -1.41
N GLY A 86 4.94 -7.56 -0.61
CA GLY A 86 6.02 -8.52 -0.83
C GLY A 86 5.68 -9.48 -1.96
N LEU A 87 6.48 -9.47 -3.03
CA LEU A 87 6.27 -10.30 -4.22
C LEU A 87 6.86 -11.72 -4.02
N ILE A 88 6.29 -12.44 -3.06
CA ILE A 88 6.70 -13.80 -2.68
C ILE A 88 6.51 -14.75 -3.86
N SER A 89 5.42 -14.60 -4.61
CA SER A 89 5.14 -15.41 -5.81
C SER A 89 6.14 -15.17 -6.95
N GLN A 90 6.90 -14.07 -6.89
CA GLN A 90 7.91 -13.70 -7.88
C GLN A 90 9.34 -14.04 -7.45
N SER A 91 9.51 -14.73 -6.32
CA SER A 91 10.81 -15.23 -5.89
C SER A 91 11.09 -16.63 -6.48
N PRO A 92 12.28 -16.89 -7.07
CA PRO A 92 13.38 -15.95 -7.26
C PRO A 92 13.09 -14.90 -8.33
N VAL A 93 13.62 -13.69 -8.13
CA VAL A 93 13.63 -12.64 -9.15
C VAL A 93 14.60 -13.02 -10.27
N ARG A 94 14.09 -13.47 -11.42
CA ARG A 94 14.89 -13.93 -12.56
C ARG A 94 15.19 -12.81 -13.55
N THR A 95 14.22 -11.95 -13.80
CA THR A 95 14.40 -10.76 -14.63
C THR A 95 13.91 -9.53 -13.88
N PHE A 96 14.62 -8.42 -14.08
CA PHE A 96 14.29 -7.14 -13.50
C PHE A 96 14.59 -6.05 -14.53
N SER A 97 13.54 -5.39 -15.01
CA SER A 97 13.61 -4.41 -16.09
C SER A 97 12.93 -3.11 -15.65
N PRO A 98 13.71 -2.10 -15.21
CA PRO A 98 13.17 -0.79 -14.86
C PRO A 98 12.67 -0.06 -16.12
N GLY A 99 11.60 0.74 -15.97
CA GLY A 99 11.13 1.64 -17.02
C GLY A 99 12.10 2.78 -17.31
N ARG A 100 11.85 3.54 -18.38
CA ARG A 100 12.78 4.60 -18.87
C ARG A 100 13.13 5.67 -17.83
N ASN A 101 12.19 6.00 -16.93
CA ASN A 101 12.34 7.07 -15.94
C ASN A 101 12.59 6.53 -14.52
N VAL A 102 12.82 5.22 -14.38
CA VAL A 102 13.05 4.60 -13.08
C VAL A 102 14.50 4.81 -12.67
N LEU A 103 14.67 5.32 -11.46
CA LEU A 103 15.97 5.58 -10.87
C LEU A 103 16.25 4.57 -9.76
N CYS A 104 17.24 3.70 -9.98
CA CYS A 104 17.63 2.69 -9.00
C CYS A 104 18.88 3.14 -8.22
N ARG A 105 18.84 2.96 -6.90
CA ARG A 105 19.94 3.27 -5.99
C ARG A 105 20.22 2.10 -5.06
N ASN A 106 21.47 1.96 -4.62
CA ASN A 106 21.84 0.99 -3.61
C ASN A 106 21.63 1.54 -2.17
N GLN A 107 21.99 0.74 -1.16
CA GLN A 107 21.93 1.13 0.26
C GLN A 107 22.81 2.35 0.63
N GLU A 108 23.85 2.66 -0.15
CA GLU A 108 24.68 3.86 0.02
C GLU A 108 24.13 5.08 -0.76
N ASN A 109 22.91 4.98 -1.30
CA ASN A 109 22.24 6.00 -2.11
C ASN A 109 22.97 6.34 -3.43
N MET A 110 23.87 5.46 -3.89
CA MET A 110 24.53 5.59 -5.19
C MET A 110 23.62 5.04 -6.29
N GLU A 111 23.52 5.79 -7.39
CA GLU A 111 22.75 5.38 -8.57
C GLU A 111 23.37 4.15 -9.24
N ILE A 112 22.52 3.19 -9.59
CA ILE A 112 22.87 2.00 -10.37
C ILE A 112 22.30 2.20 -11.77
N PRO A 113 23.14 2.35 -12.81
CA PRO A 113 22.68 2.40 -14.20
C PRO A 113 21.84 1.18 -14.56
N ALA A 114 20.73 1.37 -15.29
CA ALA A 114 19.80 0.31 -15.63
C ALA A 114 20.46 -0.90 -16.33
N GLN A 115 21.48 -0.66 -17.16
CA GLN A 115 22.24 -1.70 -17.86
C GLN A 115 23.08 -2.58 -16.93
N GLN A 116 23.46 -2.05 -15.77
CA GLN A 116 24.29 -2.74 -14.78
C GLN A 116 23.44 -3.50 -13.75
N LEU A 117 22.16 -3.14 -13.62
CA LEU A 117 21.28 -3.62 -12.56
C LEU A 117 21.13 -5.15 -12.51
N GLY A 118 21.04 -5.81 -13.66
CA GLY A 118 20.99 -7.28 -13.72
C GLY A 118 22.24 -7.94 -13.13
N ASN A 119 23.42 -7.41 -13.47
CA ASN A 119 24.69 -7.88 -12.90
C ASN A 119 24.76 -7.55 -11.40
N THR A 120 24.33 -6.36 -10.99
CA THR A 120 24.30 -5.95 -9.58
C THR A 120 23.45 -6.89 -8.71
N ILE A 121 22.29 -7.30 -9.21
CA ILE A 121 21.40 -8.27 -8.55
C ILE A 121 22.07 -9.65 -8.49
N ALA A 122 22.68 -10.10 -9.58
CA ALA A 122 23.34 -11.41 -9.67
C ALA A 122 24.59 -11.51 -8.77
N GLU A 123 25.46 -10.49 -8.79
CA GLU A 123 26.69 -10.43 -8.00
C GLU A 123 26.43 -10.40 -6.48
N SER A 124 25.20 -10.06 -6.06
CA SER A 124 24.77 -10.10 -4.66
C SER A 124 25.66 -9.31 -3.67
N LYS A 125 26.41 -8.32 -4.17
CA LYS A 125 27.27 -7.46 -3.34
C LYS A 125 26.47 -6.49 -2.46
N HIS A 126 25.28 -6.12 -2.91
CA HIS A 126 24.39 -5.22 -2.17
C HIS A 126 23.33 -6.02 -1.42
N LYS A 127 22.91 -5.50 -0.26
CA LYS A 127 21.82 -6.09 0.53
C LYS A 127 20.45 -5.54 0.14
N GLU A 128 20.44 -4.37 -0.50
CA GLU A 128 19.23 -3.61 -0.80
C GLU A 128 19.43 -2.71 -2.01
N ILE A 129 18.40 -2.64 -2.86
CA ILE A 129 18.32 -1.74 -4.03
C ILE A 129 16.92 -1.12 -4.06
N HIS A 130 16.84 0.19 -4.22
CA HIS A 130 15.58 0.94 -4.31
C HIS A 130 15.44 1.58 -5.67
N CYS A 131 14.35 1.28 -6.37
CA CYS A 131 14.00 1.84 -7.66
C CYS A 131 12.75 2.69 -7.54
N SER A 132 12.88 3.99 -7.76
CA SER A 132 11.79 4.97 -7.67
C SER A 132 11.31 5.44 -9.04
N GLY A 133 10.02 5.77 -9.16
CA GLY A 133 9.45 6.32 -10.38
C GLY A 133 9.01 5.26 -11.38
N GLY A 134 8.42 4.16 -10.88
CA GLY A 134 7.88 3.04 -11.67
C GLY A 134 7.17 3.47 -12.97
N PRO A 135 7.07 2.57 -13.95
CA PRO A 135 6.82 1.15 -13.79
C PRO A 135 8.09 0.29 -13.81
N VAL A 136 8.04 -0.86 -13.12
CA VAL A 136 9.10 -1.88 -13.16
C VAL A 136 8.50 -3.21 -13.60
N GLN A 137 9.17 -3.92 -14.50
CA GLN A 137 8.83 -5.28 -14.85
C GLN A 137 9.74 -6.26 -14.12
N ILE A 138 9.14 -7.19 -13.37
CA ILE A 138 9.83 -8.22 -12.61
C ILE A 138 9.31 -9.56 -13.10
N ASN A 139 10.22 -10.44 -13.53
CA ASN A 139 9.88 -11.63 -14.30
C ASN A 139 9.05 -11.25 -15.53
N GLN A 140 7.79 -11.67 -15.59
CA GLN A 140 6.86 -11.37 -16.68
C GLN A 140 5.74 -10.42 -16.26
N ARG A 141 5.80 -9.88 -15.03
CA ARG A 141 4.74 -9.03 -14.46
C ARG A 141 5.22 -7.61 -14.31
N ARG A 142 4.32 -6.67 -14.58
CA ARG A 142 4.58 -5.24 -14.55
C ARG A 142 3.89 -4.62 -13.34
N TYR A 143 4.62 -3.76 -12.63
CA TYR A 143 4.19 -3.17 -11.38
C TYR A 143 4.26 -1.64 -11.47
N LEU A 144 3.19 -0.98 -11.05
CA LEU A 144 3.05 0.48 -11.01
C LEU A 144 3.38 0.95 -9.60
N GLY A 145 4.62 1.36 -9.37
CA GLY A 145 5.08 1.81 -8.06
C GLY A 145 6.60 1.74 -7.92
N ASP A 146 7.07 2.17 -6.75
CA ASP A 146 8.47 2.04 -6.38
C ASP A 146 8.77 0.60 -5.97
N VAL A 147 9.96 0.11 -6.29
CA VAL A 147 10.36 -1.26 -5.97
C VAL A 147 11.62 -1.26 -5.12
N SER A 148 11.55 -1.95 -3.98
CA SER A 148 12.72 -2.26 -3.16
C SER A 148 13.04 -3.74 -3.30
N LEU A 149 14.28 -4.04 -3.71
CA LEU A 149 14.83 -5.39 -3.74
C LEU A 149 15.62 -5.60 -2.46
N PHE A 150 15.31 -6.69 -1.77
CA PHE A 150 15.90 -7.06 -0.51
C PHE A 150 16.59 -8.41 -0.64
N ARG A 151 17.87 -8.50 -0.27
CA ARG A 151 18.57 -9.78 -0.26
C ARG A 151 18.02 -10.66 0.85
N GLY A 152 17.39 -11.77 0.48
CA GLY A 152 17.05 -12.89 1.37
C GLY A 152 18.03 -14.05 1.22
N GLN A 153 17.86 -15.09 2.03
CA GLN A 153 18.52 -16.38 1.82
C GLN A 153 17.49 -17.39 1.31
N PRO A 154 17.67 -18.02 0.12
CA PRO A 154 18.77 -17.88 -0.83
C PRO A 154 18.63 -16.74 -1.86
N ASP A 155 17.43 -16.15 -2.00
CA ASP A 155 17.07 -15.30 -3.13
C ASP A 155 16.63 -13.88 -2.74
N TRP A 156 16.56 -13.00 -3.75
CA TRP A 156 16.02 -11.65 -3.60
C TRP A 156 14.49 -11.68 -3.42
N LEU A 157 14.01 -10.87 -2.48
CA LEU A 157 12.61 -10.52 -2.32
C LEU A 157 12.38 -9.13 -2.92
N ALA A 158 11.49 -9.03 -3.89
CA ALA A 158 10.98 -7.74 -4.36
C ALA A 158 9.80 -7.29 -3.50
N VAL A 159 9.80 -6.02 -3.10
CA VAL A 159 8.68 -5.36 -2.43
C VAL A 159 8.28 -4.16 -3.28
N VAL A 160 7.02 -4.13 -3.73
CA VAL A 160 6.47 -2.96 -4.43
C VAL A 160 5.73 -2.06 -3.46
N SER A 161 5.98 -0.76 -3.54
CA SER A 161 5.25 0.29 -2.84
C SER A 161 4.40 1.05 -3.86
N LEU A 162 3.08 1.04 -3.69
CA LEU A 162 2.13 1.64 -4.63
C LEU A 162 0.93 2.25 -3.92
N ASP A 163 0.19 3.09 -4.64
CA ASP A 163 -1.08 3.64 -4.19
C ASP A 163 -2.10 2.52 -3.86
N LEU A 164 -2.82 2.67 -2.76
CA LEU A 164 -3.78 1.67 -2.27
C LEU A 164 -4.86 1.35 -3.30
N GLU A 165 -5.42 2.35 -3.99
CA GLU A 165 -6.49 2.13 -4.97
C GLU A 165 -5.97 1.40 -6.21
N THR A 166 -4.72 1.68 -6.60
CA THR A 166 -4.02 0.91 -7.65
C THR A 166 -3.84 -0.55 -7.26
N TYR A 167 -3.47 -0.83 -6.00
CA TYR A 167 -3.41 -2.19 -5.46
C TYR A 167 -4.79 -2.87 -5.46
N VAL A 168 -5.83 -2.20 -4.94
CA VAL A 168 -7.19 -2.75 -4.85
C VAL A 168 -7.74 -3.09 -6.24
N ALA A 169 -7.53 -2.23 -7.24
CA ALA A 169 -7.98 -2.51 -8.61
C ALA A 169 -7.30 -3.73 -9.23
N SER A 170 -6.01 -3.97 -8.90
CA SER A 170 -5.28 -5.17 -9.31
C SER A 170 -5.80 -6.43 -8.63
N VAL A 171 -6.07 -6.37 -7.32
CA VAL A 171 -6.63 -7.49 -6.56
C VAL A 171 -8.03 -7.84 -7.06
N VAL A 172 -8.92 -6.86 -7.21
CA VAL A 172 -10.30 -7.12 -7.68
C VAL A 172 -10.29 -7.82 -9.04
N GLY A 173 -9.44 -7.37 -9.97
CA GLY A 173 -9.37 -8.01 -11.30
C GLY A 173 -8.63 -9.34 -11.33
N ALA A 174 -7.84 -9.67 -10.30
CA ALA A 174 -7.22 -10.99 -10.15
C ALA A 174 -8.16 -12.00 -9.47
N GLU A 175 -9.02 -11.52 -8.58
CA GLU A 175 -9.91 -12.32 -7.74
C GLU A 175 -11.29 -12.55 -8.38
N MET A 176 -11.77 -11.60 -9.19
CA MET A 176 -13.09 -11.66 -9.80
C MET A 176 -13.04 -11.51 -11.32
N PRO A 177 -13.80 -12.32 -12.08
CA PRO A 177 -13.94 -12.13 -13.51
C PRO A 177 -14.51 -10.75 -13.86
N SER A 178 -13.87 -10.05 -14.80
CA SER A 178 -14.22 -8.66 -15.14
C SER A 178 -15.63 -8.49 -15.71
N GLN A 179 -16.21 -9.55 -16.28
CA GLN A 179 -17.59 -9.59 -16.79
C GLN A 179 -18.64 -9.80 -15.71
N TRP A 180 -18.24 -9.95 -14.44
CA TRP A 180 -19.19 -10.04 -13.34
C TRP A 180 -19.87 -8.70 -13.08
N HIS A 181 -20.98 -8.75 -12.35
CA HIS A 181 -21.82 -7.59 -12.13
C HIS A 181 -21.05 -6.53 -11.34
N GLN A 182 -21.17 -5.27 -11.75
CA GLN A 182 -20.41 -4.16 -11.17
C GLN A 182 -20.59 -4.05 -9.66
N GLU A 183 -21.81 -4.23 -9.14
CA GLU A 183 -22.08 -4.24 -7.68
C GLU A 183 -21.33 -5.37 -6.92
N ALA A 184 -21.07 -6.51 -7.56
CA ALA A 184 -20.25 -7.57 -6.97
C ALA A 184 -18.77 -7.18 -6.92
N LEU A 185 -18.26 -6.59 -8.02
CA LEU A 185 -16.89 -6.04 -8.07
C LEU A 185 -16.68 -4.93 -7.04
N LYS A 186 -17.68 -4.06 -6.84
CA LYS A 186 -17.68 -3.01 -5.80
C LYS A 186 -17.62 -3.61 -4.39
N ALA A 187 -18.42 -4.63 -4.11
CA ALA A 187 -18.38 -5.32 -2.80
C ALA A 187 -16.98 -5.90 -2.54
N GLN A 188 -16.37 -6.51 -3.55
CA GLN A 188 -14.99 -7.01 -3.45
C GLN A 188 -13.97 -5.90 -3.29
N ALA A 189 -14.12 -4.75 -3.95
CA ALA A 189 -13.20 -3.63 -3.78
C ALA A 189 -13.19 -3.14 -2.33
N VAL A 190 -14.36 -2.99 -1.70
CA VAL A 190 -14.48 -2.62 -0.28
C VAL A 190 -13.85 -3.67 0.64
N ALA A 191 -14.12 -4.96 0.41
CA ALA A 191 -13.51 -6.04 1.18
C ALA A 191 -11.98 -6.07 1.00
N ALA A 192 -11.49 -5.98 -0.23
CA ALA A 192 -10.06 -6.01 -0.50
C ALA A 192 -9.33 -4.80 0.14
N ARG A 193 -9.94 -3.62 0.12
CA ARG A 193 -9.41 -2.42 0.78
C ARG A 193 -9.36 -2.57 2.30
N SER A 194 -10.40 -3.13 2.90
CA SER A 194 -10.46 -3.32 4.36
C SER A 194 -9.41 -4.33 4.84
N TYR A 195 -9.22 -5.42 4.09
CA TYR A 195 -8.15 -6.38 4.32
C TYR A 195 -6.76 -5.72 4.23
N ALA A 196 -6.52 -4.95 3.18
CA ALA A 196 -5.26 -4.22 2.98
C ALA A 196 -4.95 -3.25 4.14
N LEU A 197 -5.96 -2.54 4.64
CA LEU A 197 -5.82 -1.61 5.77
C LEU A 197 -5.54 -2.32 7.10
N ALA A 198 -6.17 -3.46 7.34
CA ALA A 198 -5.84 -4.27 8.51
C ALA A 198 -4.35 -4.64 8.54
N HIS A 199 -3.75 -4.89 7.37
CA HIS A 199 -2.34 -5.21 7.19
C HIS A 199 -1.42 -3.98 7.16
N LEU A 200 -1.94 -2.79 6.88
CA LEU A 200 -1.24 -1.54 7.14
C LEU A 200 -1.09 -1.30 8.65
N ALA A 201 -2.16 -1.54 9.44
CA ALA A 201 -2.10 -1.45 10.90
C ALA A 201 -1.28 -2.57 11.55
N ARG A 202 -1.30 -3.78 10.98
CA ARG A 202 -0.56 -4.94 11.46
C ARG A 202 0.25 -5.58 10.33
N PRO A 203 1.40 -4.98 9.97
CA PRO A 203 2.23 -5.47 8.88
C PRO A 203 2.73 -6.90 9.11
N ALA A 204 2.80 -7.68 8.03
CA ALA A 204 3.40 -9.00 8.02
C ALA A 204 4.88 -8.97 8.45
N THR A 205 5.61 -7.92 8.04
CA THR A 205 7.01 -7.68 8.39
C THR A 205 7.28 -6.18 8.46
N THR A 206 8.50 -5.79 8.87
CA THR A 206 8.94 -4.39 8.78
C THR A 206 9.10 -3.89 7.35
N ARG A 207 9.26 -4.79 6.36
CA ARG A 207 9.54 -4.45 4.95
C ARG A 207 8.29 -4.33 4.10
N TYR A 208 7.27 -5.13 4.39
CA TYR A 208 6.02 -5.17 3.62
C TYR A 208 4.82 -5.43 4.52
N HIS A 209 3.66 -4.90 4.11
CA HIS A 209 2.40 -5.01 4.84
C HIS A 209 1.77 -6.39 4.64
N LEU A 210 1.77 -6.91 3.40
CA LEU A 210 1.21 -8.21 3.02
C LEU A 210 1.93 -8.79 1.79
N GLY A 211 1.71 -10.08 1.49
CA GLY A 211 2.29 -10.77 0.33
C GLY A 211 1.33 -10.90 -0.85
N ASP A 212 1.83 -11.28 -2.03
CA ASP A 212 1.06 -11.40 -3.28
C ASP A 212 0.51 -12.81 -3.60
N THR A 213 0.57 -13.73 -2.63
CA THR A 213 0.08 -15.12 -2.76
C THR A 213 -1.36 -15.26 -2.26
N THR A 214 -2.03 -16.36 -2.59
CA THR A 214 -3.40 -16.70 -2.12
C THR A 214 -3.55 -16.79 -0.60
N ARG A 215 -2.46 -16.93 0.16
CA ARG A 215 -2.48 -16.79 1.63
C ARG A 215 -3.00 -15.42 2.09
N TRP A 216 -2.79 -14.39 1.26
CA TRP A 216 -3.22 -13.02 1.51
C TRP A 216 -4.34 -12.70 0.52
N GLN A 217 -4.00 -12.01 -0.56
CA GLN A 217 -4.86 -11.72 -1.69
C GLN A 217 -4.05 -11.91 -2.96
N VAL A 218 -4.70 -12.33 -4.04
CA VAL A 218 -4.01 -12.46 -5.32
C VAL A 218 -3.73 -11.06 -5.87
N PHE A 219 -2.45 -10.68 -5.90
CA PHE A 219 -1.99 -9.43 -6.51
C PHE A 219 -1.08 -9.75 -7.69
N SER A 220 -1.46 -9.31 -8.89
CA SER A 220 -0.72 -9.61 -10.13
C SER A 220 -0.19 -8.37 -10.84
N GLY A 221 -0.10 -7.24 -10.14
CA GLY A 221 0.35 -5.98 -10.70
C GLY A 221 -0.64 -5.44 -11.75
N GLU A 222 -0.12 -4.77 -12.77
CA GLU A 222 -0.92 -4.08 -13.78
C GLU A 222 -1.75 -5.05 -14.65
N SER A 223 -1.27 -6.28 -14.86
CA SER A 223 -1.88 -7.22 -15.81
C SER A 223 -3.26 -7.73 -15.39
N SER A 224 -3.59 -7.71 -14.09
CA SER A 224 -4.92 -8.11 -13.62
C SER A 224 -5.90 -6.94 -13.52
N ALA A 225 -5.44 -5.69 -13.55
CA ALA A 225 -6.32 -4.53 -13.46
C ALA A 225 -7.08 -4.33 -14.79
N THR A 226 -8.40 -4.49 -14.75
CA THR A 226 -9.30 -4.28 -15.89
C THR A 226 -10.02 -2.95 -15.77
N GLU A 227 -10.70 -2.50 -16.82
CA GLU A 227 -11.55 -1.30 -16.74
C GLU A 227 -12.65 -1.47 -15.69
N ALA A 228 -13.31 -2.63 -15.66
CA ALA A 228 -14.35 -2.94 -14.67
C ALA A 228 -13.79 -2.90 -13.23
N SER A 229 -12.61 -3.49 -12.98
CA SER A 229 -12.03 -3.49 -11.64
C SER A 229 -11.57 -2.09 -11.22
N ARG A 230 -11.01 -1.29 -12.13
CA ARG A 230 -10.67 0.13 -11.88
C ARG A 230 -11.93 0.94 -11.57
N SER A 231 -12.98 0.79 -12.37
CA SER A 231 -14.26 1.49 -12.17
C SER A 231 -14.91 1.12 -10.83
N ALA A 232 -14.97 -0.17 -10.48
CA ALA A 232 -15.54 -0.60 -9.20
C ALA A 232 -14.73 -0.10 -8.00
N THR A 233 -13.41 -0.08 -8.13
CA THR A 233 -12.49 0.46 -7.12
C THR A 233 -12.69 1.96 -6.96
N TRP A 234 -12.76 2.71 -8.06
CA TRP A 234 -12.99 4.15 -8.09
C TRP A 234 -14.35 4.54 -7.47
N GLU A 235 -15.43 3.86 -7.87
CA GLU A 235 -16.78 4.15 -7.35
C GLU A 235 -16.93 3.83 -5.85
N THR A 236 -16.05 2.98 -5.30
CA THR A 236 -16.01 2.63 -3.87
C THR A 236 -14.78 3.19 -3.17
N ARG A 237 -14.08 4.15 -3.79
CA ARG A 237 -12.83 4.70 -3.29
C ARG A 237 -12.93 5.08 -1.82
N GLY A 238 -11.95 4.65 -1.01
CA GLY A 238 -11.91 4.94 0.42
C GLY A 238 -13.01 4.27 1.27
N LEU A 239 -13.96 3.53 0.69
CA LEU A 239 -14.96 2.79 1.47
C LEU A 239 -14.38 1.50 2.01
N ILE A 240 -14.64 1.26 3.30
CA ILE A 240 -14.13 0.12 4.05
C ILE A 240 -15.22 -0.46 4.96
N LEU A 241 -15.01 -1.67 5.46
CA LEU A 241 -15.80 -2.28 6.53
C LEU A 241 -15.24 -1.87 7.89
N SER A 242 -16.12 -1.35 8.74
CA SER A 242 -15.83 -0.91 10.10
C SER A 242 -16.75 -1.62 11.10
N TYR A 243 -16.25 -1.93 12.29
CA TYR A 243 -17.02 -2.47 13.40
C TYR A 243 -16.58 -1.81 14.69
N ASN A 244 -17.51 -1.19 15.42
CA ASN A 244 -17.24 -0.41 16.64
C ASN A 244 -16.09 0.61 16.48
N GLY A 245 -15.97 1.20 15.29
CA GLY A 245 -14.93 2.17 14.95
C GLY A 245 -13.55 1.59 14.67
N GLY A 246 -13.38 0.27 14.69
CA GLY A 246 -12.19 -0.41 14.21
C GLY A 246 -12.36 -0.95 12.79
N ILE A 247 -11.24 -1.11 12.07
CA ILE A 247 -11.25 -1.77 10.75
C ILE A 247 -11.53 -3.25 10.91
N VAL A 248 -12.46 -3.75 10.10
CA VAL A 248 -12.73 -5.18 9.97
C VAL A 248 -11.76 -5.78 8.96
N GLU A 249 -10.97 -6.75 9.40
CA GLU A 249 -10.24 -7.61 8.49
C GLU A 249 -11.23 -8.51 7.75
N SER A 250 -11.54 -8.17 6.50
CA SER A 250 -12.60 -8.81 5.74
C SER A 250 -12.06 -9.92 4.85
N LEU A 251 -12.28 -11.16 5.28
CA LEU A 251 -11.95 -12.35 4.52
C LEU A 251 -12.97 -12.61 3.41
N TYR A 252 -12.58 -13.31 2.36
CA TYR A 252 -13.49 -13.72 1.29
C TYR A 252 -13.01 -15.03 0.65
N ALA A 253 -13.92 -15.75 0.00
CA ALA A 253 -13.65 -17.04 -0.64
C ALA A 253 -14.46 -17.21 -1.93
N SER A 254 -14.01 -18.09 -2.81
CA SER A 254 -14.63 -18.31 -4.13
C SER A 254 -16.10 -18.75 -4.04
N ASN A 255 -16.44 -19.59 -3.07
CA ASN A 255 -17.79 -20.08 -2.83
C ASN A 255 -18.15 -20.13 -1.34
N ALA A 256 -19.45 -20.32 -1.06
CA ALA A 256 -19.99 -20.30 0.29
C ALA A 256 -19.47 -21.45 1.16
N GLN A 257 -19.23 -22.63 0.57
CA GLN A 257 -18.69 -23.78 1.29
C GLN A 257 -17.28 -23.49 1.81
N ILE A 258 -16.38 -23.01 0.96
CA ILE A 258 -15.02 -22.62 1.36
C ILE A 258 -15.08 -21.47 2.38
N SER A 259 -15.97 -20.50 2.19
CA SER A 259 -16.16 -19.41 3.15
C SER A 259 -16.51 -19.94 4.54
N ALA A 260 -17.45 -20.88 4.62
CA ALA A 260 -17.88 -21.48 5.88
C ALA A 260 -16.80 -22.37 6.51
N GLU A 261 -16.16 -23.22 5.71
CA GLU A 261 -15.15 -24.18 6.18
C GLU A 261 -13.84 -23.50 6.58
N ALA A 262 -13.34 -22.58 5.75
CA ALA A 262 -12.04 -21.92 5.98
C ALA A 262 -12.13 -20.74 6.95
N HIS A 263 -13.23 -19.98 6.92
CA HIS A 263 -13.33 -18.71 7.64
C HIS A 263 -14.49 -18.64 8.65
N GLY A 264 -15.36 -19.65 8.72
CA GLY A 264 -16.52 -19.62 9.62
C GLY A 264 -16.17 -19.43 11.10
N HIS A 265 -14.96 -19.83 11.51
CA HIS A 265 -14.43 -19.62 12.86
C HIS A 265 -13.64 -18.31 13.03
N LEU A 266 -13.25 -17.65 11.93
CA LEU A 266 -12.46 -16.41 11.90
C LEU A 266 -13.33 -15.15 11.84
N GLY A 267 -14.65 -15.32 11.68
CA GLY A 267 -15.63 -14.24 11.62
C GLY A 267 -16.32 -14.15 10.27
N ALA A 268 -16.58 -12.93 9.82
CA ALA A 268 -17.33 -12.68 8.59
C ALA A 268 -16.47 -12.88 7.34
N SER A 269 -17.00 -13.64 6.37
CA SER A 269 -16.36 -13.90 5.08
C SER A 269 -17.35 -13.86 3.93
N MET A 270 -17.00 -13.14 2.86
CA MET A 270 -17.84 -13.01 1.67
C MET A 270 -17.62 -14.17 0.69
N SER A 271 -18.71 -14.77 0.20
CA SER A 271 -18.66 -15.65 -0.97
C SER A 271 -18.69 -14.82 -2.26
N GLN A 272 -17.67 -14.96 -3.11
CA GLN A 272 -17.58 -14.23 -4.38
C GLN A 272 -18.72 -14.61 -5.35
N THR A 273 -18.98 -15.90 -5.54
CA THR A 273 -20.09 -16.39 -6.37
C THR A 273 -21.47 -16.00 -5.79
N GLY A 274 -21.64 -16.03 -4.48
CA GLY A 274 -22.86 -15.56 -3.83
C GLY A 274 -23.07 -14.04 -3.96
N ALA A 275 -22.00 -13.24 -3.85
CA ALA A 275 -22.03 -11.81 -4.13
C ALA A 275 -22.47 -11.53 -5.57
N GLN A 276 -21.95 -12.29 -6.55
CA GLN A 276 -22.39 -12.20 -7.94
C GLN A 276 -23.87 -12.56 -8.13
N GLN A 277 -24.37 -13.59 -7.44
CA GLN A 277 -25.78 -13.96 -7.51
C GLN A 277 -26.69 -12.86 -6.94
N LEU A 278 -26.35 -12.31 -5.76
CA LEU A 278 -27.09 -11.22 -5.15
C LEU A 278 -27.10 -9.97 -6.05
N ALA A 279 -25.95 -9.64 -6.64
CA ALA A 279 -25.83 -8.52 -7.57
C ALA A 279 -26.75 -8.71 -8.79
N ARG A 280 -26.81 -9.92 -9.37
CA ARG A 280 -27.73 -10.27 -10.46
C ARG A 280 -29.22 -10.20 -10.06
N GLN A 281 -29.52 -10.34 -8.77
CA GLN A 281 -30.87 -10.13 -8.22
C GLN A 281 -31.17 -8.65 -7.94
N GLY A 282 -30.28 -7.73 -8.35
CA GLY A 282 -30.46 -6.29 -8.17
C GLY A 282 -30.00 -5.77 -6.81
N GLN A 283 -29.32 -6.60 -5.99
CA GLN A 283 -28.79 -6.13 -4.71
C GLN A 283 -27.59 -5.19 -4.95
N PRO A 284 -27.59 -3.98 -4.37
CA PRO A 284 -26.44 -3.09 -4.44
C PRO A 284 -25.30 -3.60 -3.52
N PHE A 285 -24.07 -3.15 -3.79
CA PHE A 285 -22.86 -3.65 -3.14
C PHE A 285 -22.92 -3.56 -1.60
N ASN A 286 -23.52 -2.50 -1.06
CA ASN A 286 -23.68 -2.28 0.37
C ASN A 286 -24.64 -3.30 1.00
N ALA A 287 -25.71 -3.70 0.30
CA ALA A 287 -26.60 -4.77 0.75
C ALA A 287 -25.91 -6.15 0.68
N ILE A 288 -25.11 -6.39 -0.36
CA ILE A 288 -24.27 -7.59 -0.48
C ILE A 288 -23.31 -7.68 0.71
N LEU A 289 -22.58 -6.60 1.02
CA LEU A 289 -21.67 -6.56 2.16
C LEU A 289 -22.40 -6.78 3.49
N SER A 290 -23.56 -6.14 3.70
CA SER A 290 -24.37 -6.30 4.91
C SER A 290 -24.80 -7.76 5.13
N ARG A 291 -24.98 -8.54 4.05
CA ARG A 291 -25.35 -9.95 4.11
C ARG A 291 -24.23 -10.86 4.60
N TYR A 292 -22.97 -10.52 4.30
CA TYR A 292 -21.79 -11.33 4.62
C TYR A 292 -21.06 -10.86 5.88
N TYR A 293 -21.06 -9.56 6.14
CA TYR A 293 -20.38 -8.92 7.27
C TYR A 293 -21.40 -8.37 8.27
N SER A 294 -22.14 -9.28 8.91
CA SER A 294 -23.18 -8.90 9.87
C SER A 294 -22.58 -8.10 11.03
N GLY A 295 -23.21 -6.96 11.34
CA GLY A 295 -22.74 -6.03 12.37
C GLY A 295 -21.74 -4.99 11.89
N ALA A 296 -21.06 -5.22 10.76
CA ALA A 296 -20.17 -4.22 10.18
C ALA A 296 -20.96 -3.10 9.50
N SER A 297 -20.42 -1.88 9.55
CA SER A 297 -20.87 -0.73 8.78
C SER A 297 -19.85 -0.34 7.73
N LEU A 298 -20.23 0.55 6.82
CA LEU A 298 -19.32 1.18 5.88
C LEU A 298 -18.78 2.43 6.55
N ALA A 299 -17.46 2.57 6.55
CA ALA A 299 -16.78 3.82 6.85
C ALA A 299 -16.03 4.31 5.61
N ARG A 300 -15.80 5.61 5.54
CA ARG A 300 -14.96 6.22 4.49
C ARG A 300 -13.67 6.68 5.14
N LEU A 301 -12.55 6.30 4.55
CA LEU A 301 -11.26 6.87 4.90
C LEU A 301 -11.29 8.38 4.63
N LYS A 302 -10.82 9.19 5.57
CA LYS A 302 -10.54 10.61 5.35
C LYS A 302 -9.10 10.90 5.71
N TRP A 303 -8.46 11.72 4.89
CA TRP A 303 -7.18 12.32 5.24
C TRP A 303 -7.45 13.59 6.07
N HIS A 304 -6.84 13.69 7.24
CA HIS A 304 -6.79 14.92 7.99
C HIS A 304 -5.40 15.52 7.82
N ASP A 305 -5.32 16.65 7.10
CA ASP A 305 -4.15 17.51 7.20
C ASP A 305 -4.02 17.95 8.66
N GLN A 306 -2.92 17.57 9.31
CA GLN A 306 -2.55 18.08 10.64
C GLN A 306 -1.94 19.46 10.51
#